data_AF-A0A7C5G867-F1
#
_entry.id   AF-A0A7C5G867-F1
#
_cell.length_a   1.000
_cell.length_b   1.000
_cell.length_c   1.000
_cell.angle_alpha   90.00
_cell.angle_beta   90.00
_cell.angle_gamma   90.00
#
_symmetry.space_group_name_H-M   'P 1'
#
loop_
_entity.id
_entity.type
_entity.pdbx_description
1 polymer ?
#
loop_
_entity_poly.entity_id
_entity_poly.type
_entity_poly.pdbx_seq_one_letter_code
_entity_poly.pdbx_strand_id
1 'polypeptide(L)'
;MSDRRLSIGPFAQLLAKAVQPVYVVDAKRRLIWCNSAFLDFFAVSGEAIIGQECVWAPPEPQEQGKPLASEVLRIVCPSPEVFAGTCRRAEILRRGPEGNWQKHAVSFFSLYEHSGATLAVVGIIDPIPKNVEDLSLCASQETGESPEEWHLRLQRFLQEEAPAGTVEPLIGTSPGIERARRQFRAACECQAHVLVVGPSGTGRRQVAQAIHHAAKDTARSTCVTLACDILGAEVVYSTFVASARFRPGPGELPIGTIILVNADALPPEVQGELAKIMAEPNFRLRVVATSAEPLVDLANRGKADLRFASLVSTLVIELPPLVRRPEDIPLLAQYFLEKCNQAGNKQLGGFTPEALDWLVAYHWPGNVAEMQSLIPEIHRRAGGPLIQVEDLPERIYFAIQAAKFPPVKEESIQLETFLEEIRQELIRRALARAKGNKARAARLLGITRTKLLRLLGEAEKPTKPRKTTAPSPGPKARTHLPPLEVPREEPEETPAEELPTFEELDNSQEEADSSESALE
;
A
#
# COMPACT_ATOMS: atom_id res chain seq x y z
N MET A 1 29.55 -20.30 -32.60
CA MET A 1 29.62 -18.97 -33.21
C MET A 1 30.39 -18.06 -32.27
N SER A 2 31.41 -17.40 -32.79
CA SER A 2 32.56 -16.84 -32.08
C SER A 2 32.24 -15.81 -31.00
N ASP A 3 32.81 -16.00 -29.80
CA ASP A 3 33.03 -14.98 -28.78
C ASP A 3 33.83 -13.80 -29.38
N ARG A 4 33.13 -12.80 -29.90
CA ARG A 4 33.71 -11.48 -30.14
C ARG A 4 33.85 -10.79 -28.80
N ARG A 5 34.96 -11.08 -28.09
CA ARG A 5 35.44 -10.19 -27.04
C ARG A 5 35.60 -8.81 -27.66
N LEU A 6 34.77 -7.87 -27.24
CA LEU A 6 34.91 -6.45 -27.56
C LEU A 6 36.37 -6.07 -27.35
N SER A 7 37.07 -5.66 -28.40
CA SER A 7 38.43 -5.13 -28.28
C SER A 7 38.32 -3.72 -27.69
N ILE A 8 38.16 -3.66 -26.37
CA ILE A 8 38.15 -2.40 -25.61
C ILE A 8 39.58 -1.80 -25.57
N GLY A 9 40.59 -2.46 -26.15
CA GLY A 9 42.03 -2.18 -25.96
C GLY A 9 42.44 -0.70 -25.88
N PRO A 10 42.21 0.13 -26.92
CA PRO A 10 42.64 1.53 -26.92
C PRO A 10 41.79 2.42 -25.98
N PHE A 11 40.49 2.16 -25.90
CA PHE A 11 39.55 2.93 -25.09
C PHE A 11 39.71 2.62 -23.58
N ALA A 12 39.89 1.35 -23.23
CA ALA A 12 40.22 0.89 -21.89
C ALA A 12 41.57 1.45 -21.42
N GLN A 13 42.57 1.56 -22.30
CA GLN A 13 43.85 2.18 -21.94
C GLN A 13 43.72 3.66 -21.59
N LEU A 14 42.80 4.38 -22.23
CA LEU A 14 42.52 5.79 -21.94
C LEU A 14 41.76 5.92 -20.61
N LEU A 15 40.71 5.11 -20.41
CA LEU A 15 39.93 5.09 -19.16
C LEU A 15 40.74 4.57 -17.95
N ALA A 16 41.70 3.67 -18.17
CA ALA A 16 42.56 3.14 -17.10
C ALA A 16 43.44 4.21 -16.47
N LYS A 17 43.77 5.28 -17.21
CA LYS A 17 44.57 6.41 -16.71
C LYS A 17 43.73 7.53 -16.09
N ALA A 18 42.40 7.40 -16.11
CA ALA A 18 41.52 8.40 -15.51
C ALA A 18 41.67 8.39 -13.98
N VAL A 19 41.68 9.59 -13.40
CA VAL A 19 41.71 9.78 -11.93
C VAL A 19 40.35 9.45 -11.32
N GLN A 20 39.28 9.60 -12.08
CA GLN A 20 37.92 9.30 -11.64
C GLN A 20 37.66 7.78 -11.66
N PRO A 21 36.83 7.25 -10.75
CA PRO A 21 36.33 5.89 -10.83
C PRO A 21 35.50 5.66 -12.09
N VAL A 22 35.87 4.67 -12.90
CA VAL A 22 35.16 4.32 -14.14
C VAL A 22 34.88 2.83 -14.19
N TYR A 23 33.69 2.47 -14.65
CA TYR A 23 33.27 1.08 -14.84
C TYR A 23 32.40 0.92 -16.10
N VAL A 24 32.30 -0.31 -16.59
CA VAL A 24 31.53 -0.66 -17.79
C VAL A 24 30.64 -1.86 -17.48
N VAL A 25 29.36 -1.71 -17.80
CA VAL A 25 28.33 -2.74 -17.65
C VAL A 25 27.81 -3.13 -19.03
N ASP A 26 27.76 -4.42 -19.36
CA ASP A 26 27.25 -4.87 -20.66
C ASP A 26 25.71 -4.84 -20.73
N ALA A 27 25.15 -5.10 -21.91
CA ALA A 27 23.70 -5.19 -22.13
C ALA A 27 23.00 -6.29 -21.31
N LYS A 28 23.75 -7.30 -20.83
CA LYS A 28 23.27 -8.35 -19.91
C LYS A 28 23.44 -7.95 -18.45
N ARG A 29 23.72 -6.67 -18.18
CA ARG A 29 23.91 -6.09 -16.85
C ARG A 29 25.10 -6.67 -16.09
N ARG A 30 26.13 -7.16 -16.77
CA ARG A 30 27.34 -7.68 -16.12
C ARG A 30 28.43 -6.63 -16.09
N LEU A 31 29.10 -6.49 -14.95
CA LEU A 31 30.26 -5.61 -14.83
C LEU A 31 31.44 -6.23 -15.59
N ILE A 32 31.74 -5.74 -16.79
CA ILE A 32 32.78 -6.33 -17.64
C ILE A 32 34.17 -5.72 -17.44
N TRP A 33 34.23 -4.49 -16.92
CA TRP A 33 35.49 -3.77 -16.73
C TRP A 33 35.37 -2.63 -15.71
N CYS A 34 36.44 -2.35 -14.98
CA CYS A 34 36.59 -1.17 -14.13
C CYS A 34 38.06 -0.75 -14.02
N ASN A 35 38.33 0.52 -13.69
CA ASN A 35 39.69 1.02 -13.48
C ASN A 35 40.17 0.86 -12.02
N SER A 36 41.46 1.12 -11.76
CA SER A 36 42.01 1.01 -10.40
C SER A 36 41.37 2.00 -9.43
N ALA A 37 41.06 3.23 -9.89
CA ALA A 37 40.37 4.23 -9.09
C ALA A 37 39.01 3.73 -8.58
N PHE A 38 38.29 2.90 -9.36
CA PHE A 38 37.05 2.26 -8.94
C PHE A 38 37.26 1.20 -7.85
N LEU A 39 38.29 0.37 -7.98
CA LEU A 39 38.63 -0.65 -6.97
C LEU A 39 39.04 0.00 -5.66
N ASP A 40 39.88 1.04 -5.72
CA ASP A 40 40.32 1.82 -4.57
C ASP A 40 39.16 2.59 -3.94
N PHE A 41 38.25 3.11 -4.77
CA PHE A 41 37.02 3.72 -4.30
C PHE A 41 36.27 2.69 -3.46
N PHE A 42 35.74 1.61 -4.02
CA PHE A 42 34.90 0.65 -3.26
C PHE A 42 35.65 -0.28 -2.28
N ALA A 43 36.99 -0.25 -2.25
CA ALA A 43 37.83 -1.14 -1.45
C ALA A 43 37.55 -2.64 -1.69
N VAL A 44 37.33 -3.01 -2.96
CA VAL A 44 37.01 -4.38 -3.41
C VAL A 44 38.03 -4.88 -4.44
N SER A 45 38.16 -6.21 -4.55
CA SER A 45 39.01 -6.86 -5.57
C SER A 45 38.26 -7.01 -6.89
N GLY A 46 38.93 -6.76 -8.01
CA GLY A 46 38.36 -6.94 -9.35
C GLY A 46 37.90 -8.38 -9.64
N GLU A 47 38.59 -9.38 -9.10
CA GLU A 47 38.23 -10.80 -9.25
C GLU A 47 36.85 -11.13 -8.66
N ALA A 48 36.42 -10.37 -7.65
CA ALA A 48 35.15 -10.62 -6.97
C ALA A 48 33.94 -10.01 -7.70
N ILE A 49 34.16 -9.00 -8.55
CA ILE A 49 33.09 -8.19 -9.17
C ILE A 49 33.02 -8.34 -10.69
N ILE A 50 34.15 -8.55 -11.37
CA ILE A 50 34.18 -8.61 -12.84
C ILE A 50 33.47 -9.90 -13.32
N GLY A 51 32.56 -9.75 -14.28
CA GLY A 51 31.75 -10.82 -14.86
C GLY A 51 30.48 -11.13 -14.08
N GLN A 52 30.28 -10.53 -12.90
CA GLN A 52 29.08 -10.69 -12.08
C GLN A 52 27.95 -9.78 -12.56
N GLU A 53 26.71 -10.20 -12.31
CA GLU A 53 25.50 -9.48 -12.68
C GLU A 53 25.16 -8.38 -11.67
N CYS A 54 24.90 -7.18 -12.18
CA CYS A 54 24.40 -6.04 -11.43
C CYS A 54 22.87 -6.12 -11.37
N VAL A 55 22.33 -6.24 -10.16
CA VAL A 55 20.88 -6.38 -9.94
C VAL A 55 20.36 -5.14 -9.23
N TRP A 56 19.26 -4.58 -9.72
CA TRP A 56 18.56 -3.45 -9.11
C TRP A 56 17.65 -3.97 -7.99
N ALA A 57 18.24 -4.21 -6.83
CA ALA A 57 17.61 -4.88 -5.68
C ALA A 57 17.89 -4.14 -4.36
N PRO A 58 17.06 -4.36 -3.32
CA PRO A 58 17.27 -3.74 -2.02
C PRO A 58 18.60 -4.22 -1.40
N PRO A 59 19.29 -3.42 -0.57
CA PRO A 59 20.50 -3.87 0.11
C PRO A 59 20.22 -5.07 1.03
N GLU A 60 21.16 -6.01 1.09
CA GLU A 60 21.10 -7.12 2.03
C GLU A 60 21.63 -6.69 3.41
N PRO A 61 21.05 -7.18 4.53
CA PRO A 61 21.57 -6.91 5.86
C PRO A 61 23.01 -7.40 5.99
N GLN A 62 23.94 -6.51 6.36
CA GLN A 62 25.35 -6.88 6.56
C GLN A 62 25.51 -7.72 7.84
N GLU A 63 26.18 -8.87 7.73
CA GLU A 63 26.99 -9.40 8.83
C GLU A 63 28.32 -8.62 8.82
N GLN A 64 28.73 -8.11 9.98
CA GLN A 64 29.88 -7.18 10.15
C GLN A 64 31.13 -7.59 9.32
N GLY A 65 31.58 -6.75 8.37
CA GLY A 65 32.74 -7.02 7.51
C GLY A 65 32.93 -6.01 6.36
N LYS A 66 33.97 -6.23 5.52
CA LYS A 66 34.23 -5.46 4.28
C LYS A 66 33.01 -5.47 3.35
N PRO A 67 32.79 -4.42 2.52
CA PRO A 67 31.68 -4.40 1.56
C PRO A 67 31.73 -5.65 0.69
N LEU A 68 30.65 -6.42 0.68
CA LEU A 68 30.53 -7.59 -0.17
C LEU A 68 30.53 -7.14 -1.63
N ALA A 69 31.13 -7.94 -2.50
CA ALA A 69 31.11 -7.70 -3.94
C ALA A 69 29.67 -7.52 -4.47
N SER A 70 28.70 -8.25 -3.91
CA SER A 70 27.28 -8.14 -4.23
C SER A 70 26.68 -6.77 -3.91
N GLU A 71 27.12 -6.12 -2.83
CA GLU A 71 26.65 -4.80 -2.43
C GLU A 71 27.13 -3.73 -3.43
N VAL A 72 28.41 -3.79 -3.80
CA VAL A 72 28.98 -2.88 -4.82
C VAL A 72 28.24 -3.03 -6.14
N LEU A 73 27.98 -4.26 -6.59
CA LEU A 73 27.26 -4.53 -7.84
C LEU A 73 25.82 -3.98 -7.85
N ARG A 74 25.16 -3.92 -6.69
CA ARG A 74 23.84 -3.28 -6.54
C ARG A 74 23.94 -1.75 -6.59
N ILE A 75 24.91 -1.17 -5.87
CA ILE A 75 25.13 0.28 -5.84
C ILE A 75 25.45 0.83 -7.23
N VAL A 76 26.26 0.11 -8.01
CA VAL A 76 26.71 0.58 -9.33
C VAL A 76 25.82 0.13 -10.49
N CYS A 77 24.77 -0.66 -10.21
CA CYS A 77 23.81 -1.10 -11.21
C CYS A 77 23.18 0.14 -11.87
N PRO A 78 23.32 0.35 -13.19
CA PRO A 78 22.62 1.46 -13.85
C PRO A 78 21.11 1.23 -13.81
N SER A 79 20.34 2.31 -13.66
CA SER A 79 18.89 2.22 -13.69
C SER A 79 18.41 1.64 -15.03
N PRO A 80 17.27 0.94 -15.08
CA PRO A 80 16.70 0.46 -16.34
C PRO A 80 16.47 1.58 -17.38
N GLU A 81 16.28 2.82 -16.93
CA GLU A 81 16.18 4.01 -17.77
C GLU A 81 17.50 4.37 -18.46
N VAL A 82 18.65 4.18 -17.80
CA VAL A 82 19.98 4.38 -18.42
C VAL A 82 20.17 3.40 -19.58
N PHE A 83 19.75 2.14 -19.42
CA PHE A 83 19.80 1.16 -20.50
C PHE A 83 18.83 1.48 -21.65
N ALA A 84 17.68 2.10 -21.33
CA ALA A 84 16.74 2.64 -22.33
C ALA A 84 17.23 3.94 -22.99
N GLY A 85 18.27 4.58 -22.45
CA GLY A 85 18.86 5.82 -22.97
C GLY A 85 18.11 7.09 -22.57
N THR A 86 17.14 7.01 -21.68
CA THR A 86 16.34 8.15 -21.19
C THR A 86 17.02 8.87 -20.03
N CYS A 87 17.88 8.18 -19.26
CA CYS A 87 18.66 8.76 -18.19
C CYS A 87 20.17 8.76 -18.53
N ARG A 88 20.87 9.85 -18.19
CA ARG A 88 22.33 10.01 -18.38
C ARG A 88 23.09 10.34 -17.10
N ARG A 89 22.38 10.58 -15.99
CA ARG A 89 23.00 10.90 -14.71
C ARG A 89 22.14 10.34 -13.58
N ALA A 90 22.75 9.62 -12.66
CA ALA A 90 22.09 9.16 -11.44
C ALA A 90 22.93 9.50 -10.21
N GLU A 91 22.39 9.31 -9.02
CA GLU A 91 23.15 9.34 -7.78
C GLU A 91 23.36 7.91 -7.25
N ILE A 92 24.48 7.68 -6.57
CA ILE A 92 24.74 6.46 -5.81
C ILE A 92 25.10 6.82 -4.37
N LEU A 93 24.77 5.90 -3.45
CA LEU A 93 25.11 6.03 -2.04
C LEU A 93 26.28 5.13 -1.68
N ARG A 94 27.24 5.69 -0.94
CA ARG A 94 28.47 5.02 -0.55
C ARG A 94 28.79 5.38 0.90
N ARG A 95 29.17 4.39 1.71
CA ARG A 95 29.62 4.64 3.08
C ARG A 95 31.08 5.08 3.11
N GLY A 96 31.33 6.28 3.60
CA GLY A 96 32.69 6.81 3.78
C GLY A 96 33.49 6.03 4.84
N PRO A 97 34.81 6.24 4.91
CA PRO A 97 35.68 5.54 5.86
C PRO A 97 35.33 5.81 7.33
N GLU A 98 34.73 6.97 7.63
CA GLU A 98 34.24 7.34 8.97
C GLU A 98 32.85 6.75 9.29
N GLY A 99 32.26 5.99 8.37
CA GLY A 99 30.95 5.37 8.53
C GLY A 99 29.75 6.25 8.13
N ASN A 100 29.98 7.51 7.73
CA ASN A 100 28.94 8.42 7.23
C ASN A 100 28.57 8.12 5.78
N TRP A 101 27.29 8.31 5.41
CA TRP A 101 26.82 8.15 4.04
C TRP A 101 27.19 9.36 3.17
N GLN A 102 27.72 9.10 1.98
CA GLN A 102 28.12 10.10 0.99
C GLN A 102 27.38 9.83 -0.32
N LYS A 103 26.81 10.90 -0.89
CA LYS A 103 26.19 10.90 -2.22
C LYS A 103 27.25 11.17 -3.28
N HIS A 104 27.21 10.41 -4.36
CA HIS A 104 28.06 10.63 -5.53
C HIS A 104 27.21 10.66 -6.79
N ALA A 105 27.42 11.64 -7.65
CA ALA A 105 26.81 11.65 -8.97
C ALA A 105 27.56 10.68 -9.89
N VAL A 106 26.83 10.00 -10.77
CA VAL A 106 27.39 9.11 -11.78
C VAL A 106 26.87 9.56 -13.13
N SER A 107 27.78 9.83 -14.05
CA SER A 107 27.47 10.14 -15.44
C SER A 107 27.54 8.86 -16.28
N PHE A 108 26.49 8.58 -17.05
CA PHE A 108 26.38 7.39 -17.88
C PHE A 108 26.49 7.71 -19.37
N PHE A 109 27.27 6.88 -20.07
CA PHE A 109 27.47 6.97 -21.51
C PHE A 109 27.17 5.61 -22.15
N SER A 110 26.09 5.54 -22.92
CA SER A 110 25.69 4.32 -23.64
C SER A 110 26.51 4.14 -24.91
N LEU A 111 27.08 2.96 -25.07
CA LEU A 111 27.76 2.49 -26.27
C LEU A 111 26.76 1.68 -27.09
N TYR A 112 26.60 2.05 -28.35
CA TYR A 112 25.65 1.40 -29.26
C TYR A 112 26.38 0.57 -30.32
N GLU A 113 25.75 -0.52 -30.72
CA GLU A 113 26.12 -1.20 -31.97
C GLU A 113 25.59 -0.42 -33.17
N HIS A 114 26.11 -0.69 -34.37
CA HIS A 114 25.63 -0.06 -35.62
C HIS A 114 24.15 -0.33 -35.90
N SER A 115 23.59 -1.38 -35.29
CA SER A 115 22.16 -1.75 -35.31
C SER A 115 21.27 -0.84 -34.44
N GLY A 116 21.87 0.02 -33.61
CA GLY A 116 21.16 0.85 -32.62
C GLY A 116 20.92 0.18 -31.27
N ALA A 117 21.28 -1.09 -31.10
CA ALA A 117 21.17 -1.79 -29.82
C ALA A 117 22.24 -1.31 -28.81
N THR A 118 21.86 -1.12 -27.55
CA THR A 118 22.79 -0.82 -26.46
C THR A 118 23.73 -2.00 -26.27
N LEU A 119 25.03 -1.77 -26.44
CA LEU A 119 26.09 -2.76 -26.30
C LEU A 119 26.65 -2.79 -24.87
N ALA A 120 26.90 -1.61 -24.31
CA ALA A 120 27.35 -1.44 -22.94
C ALA A 120 27.06 -0.03 -22.44
N VAL A 121 27.07 0.17 -21.13
CA VAL A 121 26.95 1.45 -20.46
C VAL A 121 28.25 1.71 -19.70
N VAL A 122 28.87 2.86 -19.92
CA VAL A 122 30.03 3.34 -19.18
C VAL A 122 29.54 4.27 -18.06
N GLY A 123 29.86 3.95 -16.81
CA GLY A 123 29.60 4.80 -15.66
C GLY A 123 30.86 5.50 -15.18
N ILE A 124 30.79 6.82 -14.99
CA ILE A 124 31.87 7.64 -14.44
C ILE A 124 31.37 8.27 -13.13
N ILE A 125 32.02 7.96 -12.02
CA ILE A 125 31.65 8.49 -10.70
C ILE A 125 32.34 9.84 -10.49
N ASP A 126 31.53 10.88 -10.28
CA ASP A 126 32.03 12.21 -9.99
C ASP A 126 32.63 12.25 -8.56
N PRO A 127 33.76 12.95 -8.37
CA PRO A 127 34.27 13.21 -7.03
C PRO A 127 33.26 14.06 -6.25
N ILE A 128 33.21 13.87 -4.92
CA ILE A 128 32.31 14.61 -4.03
C ILE A 128 32.44 16.12 -4.32
N PRO A 129 31.35 16.83 -4.64
CA PRO A 129 31.43 18.28 -4.83
C PRO A 129 31.95 18.92 -3.54
N LYS A 130 33.05 19.68 -3.64
CA LYS A 130 33.72 20.29 -2.48
C LYS A 130 32.92 21.45 -1.88
N ASN A 131 31.88 21.94 -2.55
CA ASN A 131 31.02 23.03 -2.10
C ASN A 131 29.57 22.57 -1.90
N VAL A 132 29.00 22.98 -0.77
CA VAL A 132 27.61 22.71 -0.39
C VAL A 132 26.61 23.47 -1.28
N GLU A 133 27.05 24.55 -1.93
CA GLU A 133 26.21 25.34 -2.85
C GLU A 133 25.99 24.64 -4.21
N ASP A 134 26.93 23.83 -4.70
CA ASP A 134 26.78 23.08 -5.96
C ASP A 134 25.79 21.91 -5.86
N LEU A 135 25.54 21.42 -4.65
CA LEU A 135 24.48 20.43 -4.36
C LEU A 135 23.09 20.99 -4.64
N SER A 136 22.90 22.32 -4.53
CA SER A 136 21.62 22.97 -4.78
C SER A 136 21.34 23.26 -6.26
N LEU A 137 22.37 23.26 -7.11
CA LEU A 137 22.27 23.55 -8.55
C LEU A 137 22.03 22.31 -9.42
N CYS A 138 22.33 21.10 -8.90
CA CYS A 138 22.00 19.83 -9.56
C CYS A 138 20.62 19.28 -9.17
N ALA A 139 20.00 19.84 -8.12
CA ALA A 139 18.58 19.68 -7.85
C ALA A 139 17.80 20.57 -8.84
N SER A 140 17.82 20.22 -10.12
CA SER A 140 16.80 20.75 -11.02
C SER A 140 15.45 20.39 -10.43
N GLN A 141 14.68 21.44 -10.18
CA GLN A 141 13.31 21.44 -9.71
C GLN A 141 12.43 20.67 -10.70
N GLU A 142 12.46 19.34 -10.65
CA GLU A 142 11.35 18.52 -11.09
C GLU A 142 10.64 18.09 -9.82
N THR A 143 9.52 18.75 -9.54
CA THR A 143 8.65 18.55 -8.38
C THR A 143 7.91 17.20 -8.41
N GLY A 144 8.52 16.16 -8.95
CA GLY A 144 8.06 14.78 -8.92
C GLY A 144 9.20 13.88 -8.48
N GLU A 145 9.02 13.15 -7.38
CA GLU A 145 10.01 12.19 -6.88
C GLU A 145 10.30 11.16 -7.98
N SER A 146 11.51 11.19 -8.55
CA SER A 146 11.88 10.32 -9.66
C SER A 146 12.03 8.86 -9.19
N PRO A 147 11.93 7.86 -10.10
CA PRO A 147 12.15 6.45 -9.76
C PRO A 147 13.50 6.19 -9.08
N GLU A 148 14.54 6.91 -9.50
CA GLU A 148 15.88 6.82 -8.93
C GLU A 148 15.92 7.40 -7.50
N GLU A 149 15.19 8.48 -7.25
CA GLU A 149 15.09 9.06 -5.90
C GLU A 149 14.39 8.10 -4.93
N TRP A 150 13.34 7.41 -5.37
CA TRP A 150 12.69 6.37 -4.58
C TRP A 150 13.61 5.19 -4.28
N HIS A 151 14.39 4.74 -5.26
CA HIS A 151 15.41 3.72 -5.06
C HIS A 151 16.42 4.13 -3.99
N LEU A 152 16.97 5.34 -4.09
CA LEU A 152 17.95 5.86 -3.14
C LEU A 152 17.37 6.03 -1.74
N ARG A 153 16.12 6.51 -1.65
CA ARG A 153 15.40 6.65 -0.39
C ARG A 153 15.19 5.28 0.26
N LEU A 154 14.84 4.27 -0.54
CA LEU A 154 14.70 2.89 -0.06
C LEU A 154 16.04 2.32 0.41
N GLN A 155 17.11 2.47 -0.38
CA GLN A 155 18.45 2.01 0.03
C GLN A 155 18.87 2.63 1.36
N ARG A 156 18.74 3.95 1.47
CA ARG A 156 19.06 4.68 2.70
C ARG A 156 18.23 4.19 3.88
N PHE A 157 16.92 4.05 3.69
CA PHE A 157 16.01 3.56 4.72
C PHE A 157 16.43 2.17 5.21
N LEU A 158 16.65 1.23 4.28
CA LEU A 158 17.02 -0.14 4.63
C LEU A 158 18.40 -0.23 5.28
N GLN A 159 19.33 0.66 4.92
CA GLN A 159 20.65 0.74 5.55
C GLN A 159 20.61 1.31 6.96
N GLU A 160 19.82 2.36 7.20
CA GLU A 160 19.59 2.92 8.54
C GLU A 160 18.89 1.90 9.46
N GLU A 161 18.04 1.04 8.88
CA GLU A 161 17.24 0.05 9.61
C GLU A 161 17.81 -1.38 9.62
N ALA A 162 18.84 -1.65 8.82
CA ALA A 162 19.53 -2.94 8.74
C ALA A 162 19.98 -3.55 10.08
N PRO A 163 20.56 -2.80 11.05
CA PRO A 163 21.07 -3.41 12.28
C PRO A 163 19.98 -3.98 13.21
N ALA A 164 18.70 -3.65 12.98
CA ALA A 164 17.59 -4.07 13.83
C ALA A 164 16.76 -5.25 13.27
N GLY A 165 17.12 -5.78 12.09
CA GLY A 165 16.29 -6.74 11.37
C GLY A 165 15.08 -6.05 10.73
N THR A 166 15.20 -5.65 9.47
CA THR A 166 14.09 -5.01 8.76
C THR A 166 13.03 -6.05 8.38
N VAL A 167 11.79 -5.79 8.78
CA VAL A 167 10.62 -6.60 8.40
C VAL A 167 9.79 -5.80 7.41
N GLU A 168 9.37 -6.44 6.31
CA GLU A 168 8.63 -5.79 5.21
C GLU A 168 7.46 -4.90 5.68
N PRO A 169 6.62 -5.32 6.65
CA PRO A 169 5.49 -4.50 7.09
C PRO A 169 5.88 -3.21 7.81
N LEU A 170 7.09 -3.15 8.36
CA LEU A 170 7.63 -2.04 9.16
C LEU A 170 8.39 -1.01 8.30
N ILE A 171 8.44 -1.21 6.99
CA ILE A 171 8.97 -0.24 6.03
C ILE A 171 8.02 0.95 5.92
N GLY A 172 8.58 2.16 5.97
CA GLY A 172 7.83 3.42 5.94
C GLY A 172 8.38 4.49 6.88
N THR A 173 7.94 5.72 6.71
CA THR A 173 8.30 6.89 7.53
C THR A 173 7.10 7.51 8.25
N SER A 174 5.90 6.93 8.12
CA SER A 174 4.72 7.41 8.84
C SER A 174 4.90 7.33 10.37
N PRO A 175 4.35 8.28 11.15
CA PRO A 175 4.47 8.26 12.62
C PRO A 175 3.96 6.96 13.26
N GLY A 176 2.93 6.36 12.66
CA GLY A 176 2.36 5.09 13.09
C GLY A 176 3.35 3.93 12.95
N ILE A 177 4.04 3.84 11.82
CA ILE A 177 5.00 2.76 11.59
C ILE A 177 6.32 2.97 12.33
N GLU A 178 6.76 4.22 12.51
CA GLU A 178 7.91 4.51 13.37
C GLU A 178 7.67 4.08 14.82
N ARG A 179 6.46 4.33 15.34
CA ARG A 179 6.06 3.84 16.67
C ARG A 179 6.09 2.31 16.72
N ALA A 180 5.49 1.65 15.73
CA ALA A 180 5.49 0.19 15.65
C ALA A 180 6.92 -0.37 15.60
N ARG A 181 7.84 0.27 14.87
CA ARG A 181 9.24 -0.11 14.79
C ARG A 181 9.97 0.05 16.12
N ARG A 182 9.74 1.15 16.85
CA ARG A 182 10.28 1.31 18.22
C ARG A 182 9.77 0.23 19.16
N GLN A 183 8.48 -0.10 19.10
CA GLN A 183 7.88 -1.17 19.91
C GLN A 183 8.44 -2.55 19.52
N PHE A 184 8.65 -2.81 18.23
CA PHE A 184 9.29 -4.01 17.72
C PHE A 184 10.71 -4.17 18.25
N ARG A 185 11.54 -3.12 18.20
CA ARG A 185 12.91 -3.17 18.77
C ARG A 185 12.88 -3.47 20.28
N ALA A 186 12.00 -2.81 21.03
CA ALA A 186 11.82 -3.10 22.45
C ALA A 186 11.37 -4.55 22.70
N ALA A 187 10.53 -5.10 21.82
CA ALA A 187 10.16 -6.51 21.87
C ALA A 187 11.33 -7.45 21.55
N CYS A 188 12.24 -7.11 20.64
CA CYS A 188 13.42 -7.92 20.36
C CYS A 188 14.42 -7.94 21.54
N GLU A 189 14.47 -6.87 22.33
CA GLU A 189 15.40 -6.73 23.47
C GLU A 189 14.89 -7.38 24.77
N CYS A 190 13.59 -7.67 24.88
CA CYS A 190 13.01 -8.27 26.08
C CYS A 190 12.36 -9.65 25.82
N GLN A 191 12.23 -10.45 26.87
CA GLN A 191 11.56 -11.76 26.84
C GLN A 191 10.07 -11.68 27.21
N ALA A 192 9.49 -10.47 27.25
CA ALA A 192 8.09 -10.28 27.59
C ALA A 192 7.15 -10.89 26.54
N HIS A 193 5.93 -11.21 26.97
CA HIS A 193 4.86 -11.57 26.04
C HIS A 193 4.45 -10.36 25.21
N VAL A 194 4.15 -10.60 23.94
CA VAL A 194 3.89 -9.53 22.98
C VAL A 194 2.56 -9.76 22.28
N LEU A 195 1.78 -8.70 22.11
CA LEU A 195 0.59 -8.69 21.27
C LEU A 195 0.82 -7.79 20.06
N VAL A 196 0.71 -8.34 18.85
CA VAL A 196 0.74 -7.58 17.59
C VAL A 196 -0.69 -7.34 17.11
N VAL A 197 -1.12 -6.09 17.15
CA VAL A 197 -2.48 -5.66 16.78
C VAL A 197 -2.44 -4.95 15.44
N GLY A 198 -3.47 -5.11 14.62
CA GLY A 198 -3.65 -4.34 13.38
C GLY A 198 -4.67 -5.02 12.50
N PRO A 199 -5.21 -4.43 11.43
CA PRO A 199 -6.15 -5.12 10.54
C PRO A 199 -5.55 -6.31 9.77
N SER A 200 -6.40 -7.14 9.16
CA SER A 200 -5.95 -8.26 8.33
C SER A 200 -5.06 -7.77 7.18
N GLY A 201 -4.01 -8.53 6.86
CA GLY A 201 -3.07 -8.18 5.80
C GLY A 201 -2.03 -7.10 6.15
N THR A 202 -2.00 -6.56 7.37
CA THR A 202 -0.97 -5.60 7.81
C THR A 202 0.40 -6.24 8.11
N GLY A 203 0.53 -7.57 8.02
CA GLY A 203 1.80 -8.28 8.27
C GLY A 203 2.03 -8.70 9.72
N ARG A 204 0.98 -8.78 10.56
CA ARG A 204 1.07 -9.19 11.97
C ARG A 204 1.88 -10.47 12.19
N ARG A 205 1.65 -11.49 11.36
CA ARG A 205 2.37 -12.78 11.42
C ARG A 205 3.87 -12.62 11.15
N GLN A 206 4.24 -11.84 10.14
CA GLN A 206 5.64 -11.61 9.77
C GLN A 206 6.37 -10.86 10.90
N VAL A 207 5.72 -9.84 11.48
CA VAL A 207 6.25 -9.12 12.64
C VAL A 207 6.41 -10.05 13.84
N ALA A 208 5.41 -10.88 14.15
CA ALA A 208 5.49 -11.85 15.24
C ALA A 208 6.64 -12.86 15.07
N GLN A 209 6.84 -13.38 13.86
CA GLN A 209 7.95 -14.28 13.55
C GLN A 209 9.30 -13.58 13.63
N ALA A 210 9.38 -12.35 13.12
CA ALA A 210 10.61 -11.56 13.18
C ALA A 210 11.05 -11.24 14.61
N ILE A 211 10.12 -11.02 15.55
CA ILE A 211 10.45 -10.82 16.97
C ILE A 211 11.22 -12.02 17.52
N HIS A 212 10.83 -13.24 17.17
CA HIS A 212 11.55 -14.44 17.60
C HIS A 212 12.95 -14.51 16.97
N HIS A 213 13.08 -14.27 15.67
CA HIS A 213 14.36 -14.38 14.98
C HIS A 213 15.36 -13.27 15.33
N ALA A 214 14.87 -12.07 15.65
CA ALA A 214 15.70 -10.91 15.99
C ALA A 214 16.04 -10.80 17.49
N ALA A 215 15.47 -11.66 18.35
CA ALA A 215 15.78 -11.64 19.77
C ALA A 215 17.21 -12.17 20.04
N LYS A 216 17.97 -11.46 20.89
CA LYS A 216 19.40 -11.72 21.11
C LYS A 216 19.73 -13.13 21.66
N ASP A 217 18.80 -13.74 22.40
CA ASP A 217 19.01 -15.03 23.09
C ASP A 217 18.33 -16.24 22.42
N THR A 218 17.59 -16.03 21.32
CA THR A 218 16.73 -17.08 20.73
C THR A 218 17.41 -17.95 19.68
N ALA A 219 18.64 -17.64 19.26
CA ALA A 219 19.42 -18.43 18.30
C ALA A 219 19.65 -19.91 18.72
N ARG A 220 19.31 -20.28 19.96
CA ARG A 220 19.37 -21.64 20.51
C ARG A 220 17.98 -22.20 20.89
N SER A 221 16.90 -21.66 20.36
CA SER A 221 15.54 -22.09 20.71
C SER A 221 14.63 -22.20 19.49
N THR A 222 13.68 -23.12 19.55
CA THR A 222 12.68 -23.35 18.50
C THR A 222 11.45 -22.47 18.72
N CYS A 223 10.79 -22.06 17.63
CA CYS A 223 9.51 -21.38 17.63
C CYS A 223 8.39 -22.29 17.11
N VAL A 224 7.26 -22.36 17.83
CA VAL A 224 6.04 -23.05 17.38
C VAL A 224 5.00 -22.01 17.00
N THR A 225 4.43 -22.09 15.79
CA THR A 225 3.38 -21.17 15.32
C THR A 225 2.04 -21.89 15.22
N LEU A 226 1.01 -21.34 15.85
CA LEU A 226 -0.36 -21.86 15.85
C LEU A 226 -1.29 -20.85 15.19
N ALA A 227 -1.96 -21.24 14.10
CA ALA A 227 -2.96 -20.42 13.43
C ALA A 227 -4.33 -20.67 14.06
N CYS A 228 -4.73 -19.81 15.00
CA CYS A 228 -5.91 -20.01 15.85
C CYS A 228 -7.25 -19.90 15.11
N ASP A 229 -7.25 -19.27 13.94
CA ASP A 229 -8.39 -19.14 13.03
C ASP A 229 -8.59 -20.36 12.12
N ILE A 230 -7.52 -21.12 11.85
CA ILE A 230 -7.55 -22.31 10.98
C ILE A 230 -7.58 -23.60 11.81
N LEU A 231 -6.85 -23.63 12.93
CA LEU A 231 -6.77 -24.80 13.80
C LEU A 231 -7.98 -24.86 14.74
N GLY A 232 -8.51 -26.06 14.98
CA GLY A 232 -9.51 -26.27 16.01
C GLY A 232 -8.97 -25.92 17.40
N ALA A 233 -9.82 -25.36 18.26
CA ALA A 233 -9.41 -24.86 19.58
C ALA A 233 -8.74 -25.94 20.46
N GLU A 234 -9.20 -27.19 20.36
CA GLU A 234 -8.60 -28.36 21.02
C GLU A 234 -7.16 -28.63 20.58
N VAL A 235 -6.85 -28.45 19.29
CA VAL A 235 -5.51 -28.63 18.74
C VAL A 235 -4.59 -27.52 19.23
N VAL A 236 -5.08 -26.27 19.24
CA VAL A 236 -4.34 -25.13 19.79
C VAL A 236 -4.02 -25.37 21.27
N TYR A 237 -5.03 -25.73 22.06
CA TYR A 237 -4.87 -25.99 23.49
C TYR A 237 -3.89 -27.13 23.76
N SER A 238 -4.09 -28.29 23.15
CA SER A 238 -3.23 -29.46 23.36
C SER A 238 -1.78 -29.22 22.92
N THR A 239 -1.56 -28.54 21.78
CA THR A 239 -0.20 -28.21 21.32
C THR A 239 0.46 -27.16 22.22
N PHE A 240 -0.30 -26.18 22.73
CA PHE A 240 0.20 -25.21 23.70
C PHE A 240 0.65 -25.91 25.00
N VAL A 241 -0.19 -26.80 25.56
CA VAL A 241 0.14 -27.59 26.75
C VAL A 241 1.38 -28.46 26.51
N ALA A 242 1.43 -29.17 25.38
CA ALA A 242 2.57 -30.02 25.03
C ALA A 242 3.86 -29.21 24.92
N SER A 243 3.79 -28.04 24.29
CA SER A 243 4.93 -27.13 24.12
C SER A 243 5.39 -26.58 25.48
N ALA A 244 4.47 -26.15 26.36
CA ALA A 244 4.81 -25.63 27.70
C ALA A 244 5.50 -26.68 28.59
N ARG A 245 5.15 -27.95 28.40
CA ARG A 245 5.71 -29.07 29.15
C ARG A 245 6.94 -29.69 28.48
N PHE A 246 7.27 -29.28 27.26
CA PHE A 246 8.40 -29.83 26.52
C PHE A 246 9.71 -29.64 27.29
N ARG A 247 10.52 -30.69 27.31
CA ARG A 247 11.86 -30.70 27.88
C ARG A 247 12.78 -31.28 26.81
N PRO A 248 13.73 -30.48 26.27
CA PRO A 248 14.58 -30.95 25.19
C PRO A 248 15.45 -32.12 25.67
N GLY A 249 15.59 -33.14 24.83
CA GLY A 249 16.57 -34.21 25.02
C GLY A 249 18.01 -33.76 24.70
N PRO A 250 19.02 -34.63 24.89
CA PRO A 250 20.40 -34.34 24.52
C PRO A 250 20.51 -34.00 23.03
N GLY A 251 20.91 -32.77 22.71
CA GLY A 251 21.06 -32.28 21.33
C GLY A 251 19.82 -31.63 20.72
N GLU A 252 18.67 -31.63 21.42
CA GLU A 252 17.47 -30.92 20.97
C GLU A 252 17.47 -29.47 21.48
N LEU A 253 16.95 -28.55 20.66
CA LEU A 253 16.77 -27.16 21.06
C LEU A 253 15.49 -27.02 21.90
N PRO A 254 15.51 -26.27 23.03
CA PRO A 254 14.29 -25.94 23.77
C PRO A 254 13.31 -25.16 22.89
N ILE A 255 12.01 -25.32 23.14
CA ILE A 255 11.02 -24.38 22.63
C ILE A 255 11.15 -23.09 23.44
N GLY A 256 11.43 -21.98 22.78
CA GLY A 256 11.59 -20.66 23.41
C GLY A 256 10.40 -19.74 23.18
N THR A 257 9.67 -19.92 22.08
CA THR A 257 8.56 -19.03 21.71
C THR A 257 7.39 -19.79 21.11
N ILE A 258 6.17 -19.42 21.52
CA ILE A 258 4.93 -19.81 20.85
C ILE A 258 4.32 -18.57 20.21
N ILE A 259 4.00 -18.66 18.93
CA ILE A 259 3.27 -17.63 18.20
C ILE A 259 1.81 -18.06 18.04
N LEU A 260 0.88 -17.23 18.54
CA LEU A 260 -0.56 -17.41 18.37
C LEU A 260 -1.06 -16.43 17.30
N VAL A 261 -1.31 -16.93 16.09
CA VAL A 261 -1.82 -16.12 14.98
C VAL A 261 -3.34 -16.02 15.09
N ASN A 262 -3.89 -14.80 15.03
CA ASN A 262 -5.32 -14.51 15.17
C ASN A 262 -5.90 -15.04 16.50
N ALA A 263 -5.26 -14.71 17.62
CA ALA A 263 -5.64 -15.17 18.95
C ALA A 263 -7.05 -14.70 19.38
N ASP A 264 -7.56 -13.63 18.76
CA ASP A 264 -8.94 -13.16 18.86
C ASP A 264 -9.98 -14.13 18.29
N ALA A 265 -9.58 -15.09 17.46
CA ALA A 265 -10.45 -16.14 16.97
C ALA A 265 -10.68 -17.28 17.99
N LEU A 266 -9.85 -17.36 19.06
CA LEU A 266 -10.03 -18.37 20.09
C LEU A 266 -11.26 -18.07 20.96
N PRO A 267 -12.06 -19.09 21.32
CA PRO A 267 -13.12 -18.93 22.31
C PRO A 267 -12.57 -18.40 23.64
N PRO A 268 -13.29 -17.49 24.34
CA PRO A 268 -12.87 -16.95 25.63
C PRO A 268 -12.57 -18.04 26.67
N GLU A 269 -13.29 -19.15 26.64
CA GLU A 269 -13.09 -20.28 27.55
C GLU A 269 -11.69 -20.86 27.38
N VAL A 270 -11.27 -21.11 26.14
CA VAL A 270 -9.94 -21.65 25.80
C VAL A 270 -8.85 -20.63 26.12
N GLN A 271 -9.07 -19.35 25.82
CA GLN A 271 -8.17 -18.28 26.23
C GLN A 271 -7.96 -18.28 27.76
N GLY A 272 -9.02 -18.46 28.53
CA GLY A 272 -8.97 -18.58 29.98
C GLY A 272 -8.18 -19.80 30.48
N GLU A 273 -8.24 -20.93 29.77
CA GLU A 273 -7.41 -22.10 30.07
C GLU A 273 -5.93 -21.89 29.73
N LEU A 274 -5.63 -21.29 28.57
CA LEU A 274 -4.28 -20.89 28.22
C LEU A 274 -3.69 -19.93 29.25
N ALA A 275 -4.47 -18.96 29.72
CA ALA A 275 -4.06 -18.01 30.74
C ALA A 275 -3.69 -18.70 32.07
N LYS A 276 -4.39 -19.76 32.46
CA LYS A 276 -4.05 -20.54 33.67
C LYS A 276 -2.67 -21.18 33.55
N ILE A 277 -2.36 -21.76 32.39
CA ILE A 277 -1.06 -22.41 32.12
C ILE A 277 0.06 -21.36 32.10
N MET A 278 -0.19 -20.22 31.45
CA MET A 278 0.78 -19.12 31.38
C MET A 278 1.10 -18.52 32.76
N ALA A 279 0.15 -18.57 33.70
CA ALA A 279 0.32 -18.06 35.05
C ALA A 279 1.08 -19.03 35.98
N GLU A 280 1.38 -20.26 35.54
CA GLU A 280 2.16 -21.20 36.35
C GLU A 280 3.61 -20.69 36.54
N PRO A 281 4.20 -20.82 37.75
CA PRO A 281 5.53 -20.26 38.05
C PRO A 281 6.67 -20.91 37.27
N ASN A 282 6.43 -22.06 36.65
CA ASN A 282 7.37 -22.81 35.82
C ASN A 282 7.13 -22.61 34.31
N PHE A 283 6.22 -21.71 33.91
CA PHE A 283 6.00 -21.36 32.51
C PHE A 283 7.20 -20.58 31.98
N ARG A 284 7.91 -21.15 31.00
CA ARG A 284 9.18 -20.60 30.47
C ARG A 284 9.09 -20.13 29.03
N LEU A 285 7.93 -20.26 28.40
CA LEU A 285 7.75 -19.93 27.00
C LEU A 285 7.39 -18.47 26.82
N ARG A 286 8.01 -17.83 25.84
CA ARG A 286 7.56 -16.52 25.39
C ARG A 286 6.34 -16.69 24.49
N VAL A 287 5.23 -16.03 24.81
CA VAL A 287 4.05 -15.98 23.94
C VAL A 287 4.05 -14.69 23.12
N VAL A 288 3.92 -14.83 21.80
CA VAL A 288 3.72 -13.72 20.86
C VAL A 288 2.37 -13.94 20.17
N ALA A 289 1.37 -13.16 20.54
CA ALA A 289 0.03 -13.25 19.97
C ALA A 289 -0.18 -12.19 18.88
N THR A 290 -1.08 -12.46 17.95
CA THR A 290 -1.56 -11.46 16.98
C THR A 290 -3.08 -11.35 17.03
N SER A 291 -3.62 -10.16 16.78
CA SER A 291 -5.07 -9.91 16.84
C SER A 291 -5.50 -8.80 15.87
N ALA A 292 -6.76 -8.83 15.42
CA ALA A 292 -7.33 -7.73 14.62
C ALA A 292 -7.61 -6.46 15.43
N GLU A 293 -8.14 -6.64 16.64
CA GLU A 293 -8.43 -5.57 17.60
C GLU A 293 -7.62 -5.78 18.89
N PRO A 294 -7.39 -4.75 19.71
CA PRO A 294 -6.78 -4.94 21.02
C PRO A 294 -7.58 -5.95 21.86
N LEU A 295 -6.93 -7.00 22.37
CA LEU A 295 -7.62 -8.06 23.13
C LEU A 295 -8.25 -7.53 24.42
N VAL A 296 -7.67 -6.49 25.03
CA VAL A 296 -8.24 -5.82 26.21
C VAL A 296 -9.60 -5.18 25.88
N ASP A 297 -9.73 -4.58 24.70
CA ASP A 297 -11.00 -3.99 24.25
C ASP A 297 -12.04 -5.06 23.95
N LEU A 298 -11.62 -6.19 23.38
CA LEU A 298 -12.50 -7.34 23.17
C LEU A 298 -12.95 -7.95 24.51
N ALA A 299 -12.07 -8.02 25.49
CA ALA A 299 -12.39 -8.50 26.84
C ALA A 299 -13.42 -7.61 27.54
N ASN A 300 -13.28 -6.28 27.42
CA ASN A 300 -14.26 -5.32 27.93
C ASN A 300 -15.65 -5.48 27.30
N ARG A 301 -15.73 -6.03 26.08
CA ARG A 301 -16.98 -6.35 25.38
C ARG A 301 -17.47 -7.79 25.63
N GLY A 302 -16.78 -8.56 26.48
CA GLY A 302 -17.09 -9.97 26.75
C GLY A 302 -16.77 -10.93 25.60
N LYS A 303 -15.93 -10.52 24.65
CA LYS A 303 -15.51 -11.32 23.48
C LYS A 303 -14.16 -12.01 23.64
N ALA A 304 -13.44 -11.74 24.73
CA ALA A 304 -12.15 -12.35 25.06
C ALA A 304 -12.01 -12.52 26.58
N ASP A 305 -11.15 -13.43 27.04
CA ASP A 305 -10.81 -13.57 28.46
C ASP A 305 -9.84 -12.47 28.89
N LEU A 306 -10.21 -11.73 29.95
CA LEU A 306 -9.44 -10.59 30.45
C LEU A 306 -8.05 -10.99 30.95
N ARG A 307 -7.90 -12.17 31.58
CA ARG A 307 -6.60 -12.62 32.12
C ARG A 307 -5.65 -12.94 30.99
N PHE A 308 -6.14 -13.65 29.96
CA PHE A 308 -5.37 -13.91 28.75
C PHE A 308 -4.93 -12.61 28.09
N ALA A 309 -5.87 -11.68 27.87
CA ALA A 309 -5.60 -10.37 27.27
C ALA A 309 -4.51 -9.61 28.05
N SER A 310 -4.59 -9.55 29.38
CA SER A 310 -3.59 -8.87 30.22
C SER A 310 -2.20 -9.51 30.13
N LEU A 311 -2.10 -10.84 30.12
CA LEU A 311 -0.81 -11.54 30.05
C LEU A 311 -0.11 -11.31 28.71
N VAL A 312 -0.82 -11.46 27.60
CA VAL A 312 -0.22 -11.31 26.25
C VAL A 312 0.02 -9.86 25.86
N SER A 313 -0.72 -8.91 26.47
CA SER A 313 -0.58 -7.47 26.19
C SER A 313 0.49 -6.77 27.04
N THR A 314 1.50 -7.49 27.53
CA THR A 314 2.61 -6.90 28.30
C THR A 314 3.37 -5.87 27.46
N LEU A 315 3.60 -6.19 26.18
CA LEU A 315 4.06 -5.24 25.18
C LEU A 315 3.11 -5.32 23.97
N VAL A 316 2.58 -4.18 23.52
CA VAL A 316 1.66 -4.11 22.39
C VAL A 316 2.32 -3.38 21.22
N ILE A 317 2.34 -4.02 20.06
CA ILE A 317 2.78 -3.45 18.78
C ILE A 317 1.54 -3.20 17.93
N GLU A 318 1.26 -1.94 17.59
CA GLU A 318 0.12 -1.58 16.76
C GLU A 318 0.56 -1.31 15.33
N LEU A 319 0.06 -2.10 14.39
CA LEU A 319 0.30 -1.94 12.96
C LEU A 319 -0.86 -1.14 12.34
N PRO A 320 -0.61 0.08 11.85
CA PRO A 320 -1.65 0.86 11.19
C PRO A 320 -2.04 0.20 9.85
N PRO A 321 -3.32 0.25 9.45
CA PRO A 321 -3.72 -0.12 8.09
C PRO A 321 -3.05 0.81 7.07
N LEU A 322 -2.84 0.30 5.85
CA LEU A 322 -2.11 1.00 4.79
C LEU A 322 -2.81 2.31 4.40
N VAL A 323 -4.15 2.35 4.42
CA VAL A 323 -4.95 3.56 4.18
C VAL A 323 -4.70 4.71 5.16
N ARG A 324 -4.15 4.42 6.36
CA ARG A 324 -3.79 5.44 7.37
C ARG A 324 -2.33 5.90 7.29
N ARG A 325 -1.58 5.39 6.30
CA ARG A 325 -0.19 5.76 6.03
C ARG A 325 0.08 5.87 4.52
N PRO A 326 -0.67 6.72 3.79
CA PRO A 326 -0.51 6.86 2.35
C PRO A 326 0.91 7.27 1.94
N GLU A 327 1.62 8.03 2.78
CA GLU A 327 3.01 8.44 2.56
C GLU A 327 4.01 7.28 2.51
N ASP A 328 3.65 6.10 3.05
CA ASP A 328 4.50 4.91 3.04
C ASP A 328 4.29 4.06 1.77
N ILE A 329 3.20 4.27 1.04
CA ILE A 329 2.80 3.45 -0.13
C ILE A 329 3.89 3.46 -1.21
N PRO A 330 4.45 4.62 -1.64
CA PRO A 330 5.47 4.62 -2.70
C PRO A 330 6.73 3.86 -2.29
N LEU A 331 7.21 4.06 -1.06
CA LEU A 331 8.40 3.38 -0.53
C LEU A 331 8.20 1.87 -0.44
N LEU A 332 7.03 1.42 0.04
CA LEU A 332 6.65 0.01 0.09
C LEU A 332 6.50 -0.60 -1.31
N ALA A 333 5.88 0.12 -2.24
CA ALA A 333 5.72 -0.34 -3.63
C ALA A 333 7.08 -0.52 -4.31
N GLN A 334 7.98 0.45 -4.14
CA GLN A 334 9.36 0.37 -4.61
C GLN A 334 10.11 -0.81 -4.00
N TYR A 335 9.94 -1.06 -2.69
CA TYR A 335 10.55 -2.22 -2.03
C TYR A 335 10.13 -3.55 -2.65
N PHE A 336 8.83 -3.78 -2.82
CA PHE A 336 8.35 -5.01 -3.44
C PHE A 336 8.73 -5.13 -4.91
N LEU A 337 8.85 -3.99 -5.62
CA LEU A 337 9.30 -3.96 -7.01
C LEU A 337 10.74 -4.44 -7.13
N GLU A 338 11.63 -3.89 -6.30
CA GLU A 338 13.04 -4.27 -6.28
C GLU A 338 13.25 -5.71 -5.81
N LYS A 339 12.39 -6.21 -4.92
CA LYS A 339 12.35 -7.63 -4.57
C LYS A 339 11.98 -8.52 -5.77
N CYS A 340 11.05 -8.06 -6.62
CA CYS A 340 10.70 -8.77 -7.87
C CYS A 340 11.85 -8.73 -8.88
N ASN A 341 12.55 -7.60 -8.99
CA ASN A 341 13.76 -7.48 -9.79
C ASN A 341 14.84 -8.46 -9.33
N GLN A 342 15.03 -8.65 -8.02
CA GLN A 342 16.00 -9.62 -7.51
C GLN A 342 15.68 -11.07 -7.92
N ALA A 343 14.39 -11.41 -8.00
CA ALA A 343 13.93 -12.76 -8.30
C ALA A 343 13.78 -13.06 -9.81
N GLY A 344 13.90 -12.05 -10.68
CA GLY A 344 13.58 -12.17 -12.10
C GLY A 344 14.63 -11.59 -13.04
N ASN A 345 14.59 -12.01 -14.30
CA ASN A 345 15.51 -11.51 -15.34
C ASN A 345 15.18 -10.09 -15.82
N LYS A 346 14.01 -9.56 -15.41
CA LYS A 346 13.52 -8.25 -15.79
C LYS A 346 13.72 -7.27 -14.65
N GLN A 347 14.28 -6.10 -14.96
CA GLN A 347 14.48 -5.02 -14.00
C GLN A 347 13.66 -3.80 -14.41
N LEU A 348 12.88 -3.29 -13.46
CA LEU A 348 12.09 -2.06 -13.58
C LEU A 348 12.65 -1.02 -12.62
N GLY A 349 12.73 0.24 -13.05
CA GLY A 349 13.31 1.33 -12.26
C GLY A 349 12.37 1.80 -11.14
N GLY A 350 11.07 1.79 -11.42
CA GLY A 350 10.05 2.26 -10.50
C GLY A 350 8.70 2.42 -11.19
N PHE A 351 7.93 3.37 -10.68
CA PHE A 351 6.61 3.72 -11.15
C PHE A 351 6.63 5.12 -11.75
N THR A 352 5.77 5.37 -12.73
CA THR A 352 5.45 6.73 -13.16
C THR A 352 4.74 7.51 -12.04
N PRO A 353 4.87 8.85 -11.97
CA PRO A 353 4.17 9.65 -10.97
C PRO A 353 2.67 9.40 -10.96
N GLU A 354 2.06 9.28 -12.15
CA GLU A 354 0.65 8.96 -12.29
C GLU A 354 0.33 7.58 -11.71
N ALA A 355 1.12 6.54 -12.01
CA ALA A 355 0.88 5.21 -11.44
C ALA A 355 0.98 5.22 -9.90
N LEU A 356 1.91 5.99 -9.32
CA LEU A 356 1.99 6.15 -7.87
C LEU A 356 0.75 6.83 -7.29
N ASP A 357 0.24 7.89 -7.93
CA ASP A 357 -1.00 8.55 -7.49
C ASP A 357 -2.18 7.58 -7.43
N TRP A 358 -2.30 6.69 -8.42
CA TRP A 358 -3.32 5.63 -8.42
C TRP A 358 -3.11 4.62 -7.28
N LEU A 359 -1.88 4.22 -7.01
CA LEU A 359 -1.57 3.33 -5.88
C LEU A 359 -1.85 3.99 -4.53
N VAL A 360 -1.58 5.29 -4.38
CA VAL A 360 -1.84 6.06 -3.17
C VAL A 360 -3.35 6.27 -2.95
N ALA A 361 -4.10 6.52 -4.03
CA ALA A 361 -5.55 6.73 -3.96
C ALA A 361 -6.36 5.45 -3.68
N TYR A 362 -5.77 4.27 -3.91
CA TYR A 362 -6.41 2.99 -3.66
C TYR A 362 -6.53 2.71 -2.14
N HIS A 363 -7.65 2.11 -1.72
CA HIS A 363 -7.97 1.93 -0.29
C HIS A 363 -7.23 0.75 0.37
N TRP A 364 -6.60 -0.12 -0.42
CA TRP A 364 -5.85 -1.29 0.06
C TRP A 364 -6.61 -2.18 1.07
N PRO A 365 -7.76 -2.78 0.67
CA PRO A 365 -8.56 -3.63 1.57
C PRO A 365 -7.77 -4.80 2.19
N GLY A 366 -6.78 -5.36 1.49
CA GLY A 366 -5.89 -6.40 2.02
C GLY A 366 -4.54 -5.87 2.53
N ASN A 367 -4.39 -4.55 2.69
CA ASN A 367 -3.20 -3.88 3.23
C ASN A 367 -1.89 -4.32 2.54
N VAL A 368 -0.83 -4.56 3.31
CA VAL A 368 0.51 -4.92 2.81
C VAL A 368 0.49 -6.28 2.11
N ALA A 369 -0.30 -7.24 2.60
CA ALA A 369 -0.42 -8.56 1.97
C ALA A 369 -1.00 -8.46 0.54
N GLU A 370 -1.95 -7.55 0.33
CA GLU A 370 -2.46 -7.27 -1.01
C GLU A 370 -1.38 -6.68 -1.91
N MET A 371 -0.63 -5.68 -1.44
CA MET A 371 0.49 -5.09 -2.18
C MET A 371 1.54 -6.13 -2.55
N GLN A 372 1.93 -6.98 -1.61
CA GLN A 372 2.86 -8.08 -1.83
C GLN A 372 2.39 -9.06 -2.93
N SER A 373 1.08 -9.25 -3.07
CA SER A 373 0.50 -10.08 -4.15
C SER A 373 0.37 -9.34 -5.49
N LEU A 374 0.15 -8.02 -5.44
CA LEU A 374 -0.12 -7.19 -6.62
C LEU A 374 1.13 -6.76 -7.38
N ILE A 375 2.17 -6.33 -6.67
CA ILE A 375 3.39 -5.82 -7.31
C ILE A 375 4.04 -6.87 -8.25
N PRO A 376 4.13 -8.17 -7.89
CA PRO A 376 4.61 -9.19 -8.83
C PRO A 376 3.77 -9.32 -10.10
N GLU A 377 2.46 -9.10 -10.00
CA GLU A 377 1.56 -9.11 -11.16
C GLU A 377 1.83 -7.90 -12.07
N ILE A 378 1.93 -6.71 -11.48
CA ILE A 378 2.26 -5.46 -12.18
C ILE A 378 3.64 -5.57 -12.85
N HIS A 379 4.64 -6.09 -12.14
CA HIS A 379 5.99 -6.29 -12.67
C HIS A 379 6.02 -7.17 -13.91
N ARG A 380 5.20 -8.25 -13.95
CA ARG A 380 5.08 -9.11 -15.14
C ARG A 380 4.36 -8.43 -16.31
N ARG A 381 3.35 -7.60 -16.03
CA ARG A 381 2.56 -6.90 -17.06
C ARG A 381 3.35 -5.80 -17.77
N ALA A 382 4.16 -5.06 -17.01
CA ALA A 382 4.89 -3.91 -17.56
C ALA A 382 5.71 -4.28 -18.80
N GLY A 383 5.69 -3.43 -19.83
CA GLY A 383 6.53 -3.61 -21.03
C GLY A 383 7.80 -2.76 -21.00
N GLY A 384 7.73 -1.61 -20.33
CA GLY A 384 8.77 -0.58 -20.34
C GLY A 384 9.76 -0.64 -19.17
N PRO A 385 10.65 0.38 -19.05
CA PRO A 385 11.56 0.53 -17.92
C PRO A 385 10.86 0.99 -16.63
N LEU A 386 9.68 1.61 -16.76
CA LEU A 386 8.83 2.09 -15.68
C LEU A 386 7.43 1.50 -15.78
N ILE A 387 6.78 1.37 -14.62
CA ILE A 387 5.38 0.94 -14.51
C ILE A 387 4.46 2.12 -14.80
N GLN A 388 3.60 1.95 -15.80
CA GLN A 388 2.61 2.93 -16.21
C GLN A 388 1.24 2.62 -15.58
N VAL A 389 0.28 3.54 -15.73
CA VAL A 389 -1.08 3.37 -15.19
C VAL A 389 -1.78 2.18 -15.87
N GLU A 390 -1.49 1.96 -17.15
CA GLU A 390 -2.02 0.88 -17.99
C GLU A 390 -1.55 -0.51 -17.53
N ASP A 391 -0.42 -0.58 -16.82
CA ASP A 391 0.12 -1.82 -16.26
C ASP A 391 -0.60 -2.22 -14.96
N LEU A 392 -1.34 -1.30 -14.34
CA LEU A 392 -2.05 -1.54 -13.09
C LEU A 392 -3.29 -2.44 -13.32
N PRO A 393 -3.60 -3.36 -12.40
CA PRO A 393 -4.77 -4.21 -12.51
C PRO A 393 -6.08 -3.40 -12.52
N GLU A 394 -7.03 -3.84 -13.34
CA GLU A 394 -8.35 -3.20 -13.50
C GLU A 394 -9.09 -3.00 -12.18
N ARG A 395 -8.86 -3.85 -11.17
CA ARG A 395 -9.48 -3.70 -9.84
C ARG A 395 -9.12 -2.38 -9.16
N ILE A 396 -7.91 -1.85 -9.38
CA ILE A 396 -7.48 -0.54 -8.89
C ILE A 396 -8.26 0.54 -9.64
N TYR A 397 -8.38 0.37 -10.96
CA TYR A 397 -9.14 1.26 -11.83
C TYR A 397 -10.61 1.38 -11.39
N PHE A 398 -11.30 0.24 -11.29
CA PHE A 398 -12.71 0.17 -10.92
C PHE A 398 -12.97 0.65 -9.49
N ALA A 399 -12.08 0.34 -8.54
CA ALA A 399 -12.24 0.82 -7.16
C ALA A 399 -12.17 2.35 -7.07
N ILE A 400 -11.27 2.98 -7.82
CA ILE A 400 -11.15 4.45 -7.84
C ILE A 400 -12.33 5.09 -8.57
N GLN A 401 -12.81 4.50 -9.66
CA GLN A 401 -14.03 4.97 -10.33
C GLN A 401 -15.28 4.85 -9.45
N ALA A 402 -15.44 3.72 -8.74
CA ALA A 402 -16.53 3.52 -7.80
C ALA A 402 -16.48 4.52 -6.62
N ALA A 403 -15.29 4.92 -6.19
CA ALA A 403 -15.14 5.97 -5.17
C ALA A 403 -15.55 7.37 -5.68
N LYS A 404 -15.37 7.65 -6.98
CA LYS A 404 -15.83 8.90 -7.62
C LYS A 404 -17.34 8.98 -7.79
N PHE A 405 -17.98 7.83 -7.98
CA PHE A 405 -19.44 7.71 -8.10
C PHE A 405 -19.97 6.79 -6.99
N PRO A 406 -20.05 7.27 -5.72
CA PRO A 406 -20.66 6.47 -4.68
C PRO A 406 -22.08 6.11 -5.14
N PRO A 407 -22.53 4.84 -4.95
CA PRO A 407 -23.88 4.47 -5.31
C PRO A 407 -24.82 5.47 -4.64
N VAL A 408 -25.64 6.15 -5.46
CA VAL A 408 -26.71 7.01 -4.96
C VAL A 408 -27.46 6.12 -3.99
N LYS A 409 -27.42 6.46 -2.69
CA LYS A 409 -28.29 5.79 -1.74
C LYS A 409 -29.68 5.98 -2.31
N GLU A 410 -30.32 4.89 -2.73
CA GLU A 410 -31.75 4.89 -2.95
C GLU A 410 -32.36 5.21 -1.60
N GLU A 411 -32.48 6.50 -1.29
CA GLU A 411 -33.28 6.95 -0.18
C GLU A 411 -34.67 6.42 -0.50
N SER A 412 -35.12 5.43 0.27
CA SER A 412 -36.49 4.97 0.16
C SER A 412 -37.37 6.19 0.39
N ILE A 413 -37.93 6.76 -0.68
CA ILE A 413 -38.86 7.89 -0.57
C ILE A 413 -40.07 7.31 0.15
N GLN A 414 -40.15 7.54 1.46
CA GLN A 414 -41.31 7.18 2.25
C GLN A 414 -42.40 8.19 1.88
N LEU A 415 -43.24 7.81 0.91
CA LEU A 415 -44.30 8.64 0.34
C LEU A 415 -45.13 9.33 1.43
N GLU A 416 -45.44 8.60 2.51
CA GLU A 416 -46.22 9.12 3.63
C GLU A 416 -45.52 10.27 4.36
N THR A 417 -44.21 10.14 4.60
CA THR A 417 -43.39 11.16 5.25
C THR A 417 -43.27 12.40 4.37
N PHE A 418 -43.02 12.21 3.07
CA PHE A 418 -42.90 13.31 2.11
C PHE A 418 -44.23 14.08 1.92
N LEU A 419 -45.35 13.37 1.82
CA LEU A 419 -46.67 13.99 1.73
C LEU A 419 -47.04 14.74 3.01
N GLU A 420 -46.60 14.26 4.18
CA GLU A 420 -46.81 14.95 5.45
C GLU A 420 -45.99 16.25 5.53
N GLU A 421 -44.74 16.25 5.07
CA GLU A 421 -43.92 17.46 5.01
C GLU A 421 -44.52 18.53 4.09
N ILE A 422 -44.96 18.13 2.88
CA ILE A 422 -45.66 19.04 1.95
C ILE A 422 -46.94 19.58 2.59
N ARG A 423 -47.71 18.72 3.24
CA ARG A 423 -48.95 19.11 3.93
C ARG A 423 -48.69 20.11 5.04
N GLN A 424 -47.68 19.90 5.86
CA GLN A 424 -47.29 20.81 6.95
C GLN A 424 -46.81 22.16 6.40
N GLU A 425 -46.04 22.15 5.32
CA GLU A 425 -45.61 23.36 4.63
C GLU A 425 -46.81 24.18 4.13
N LEU A 426 -47.77 23.53 3.46
CA LEU A 426 -48.98 24.19 2.97
C LEU A 426 -49.83 24.77 4.10
N ILE A 427 -49.99 24.03 5.20
CA ILE A 427 -50.69 24.51 6.40
C ILE A 427 -50.00 25.74 6.99
N ARG A 428 -48.66 25.73 7.07
CA ARG A 428 -47.86 26.84 7.59
C ARG A 428 -48.01 28.08 6.71
N ARG A 429 -47.91 27.93 5.39
CA ARG A 429 -48.11 29.03 4.42
C ARG A 429 -49.51 29.63 4.49
N ALA A 430 -50.53 28.79 4.62
CA ALA A 430 -51.91 29.24 4.74
C ALA A 430 -52.16 30.00 6.05
N LEU A 431 -51.60 29.53 7.18
CA LEU A 431 -51.68 30.22 8.47
C LEU A 431 -50.95 31.57 8.45
N ALA A 432 -49.76 31.62 7.83
CA ALA A 432 -49.00 32.86 7.68
C ALA A 432 -49.78 33.90 6.85
N ARG A 433 -50.32 33.51 5.70
CA ARG A 433 -51.16 34.38 4.85
C ARG A 433 -52.46 34.80 5.54
N ALA A 434 -53.01 33.95 6.40
CA ALA A 434 -54.19 34.24 7.20
C ALA A 434 -53.90 34.99 8.52
N LYS A 435 -52.63 35.35 8.79
CA LYS A 435 -52.18 35.99 10.03
C LYS A 435 -52.69 35.27 11.30
N GLY A 436 -52.61 33.93 11.30
CA GLY A 436 -53.05 33.10 12.43
C GLY A 436 -54.56 32.87 12.54
N ASN A 437 -55.39 33.46 11.65
CA ASN A 437 -56.82 33.18 11.64
C ASN A 437 -57.10 31.78 11.03
N LYS A 438 -57.32 30.80 11.90
CA LYS A 438 -57.55 29.39 11.54
C LYS A 438 -58.76 29.18 10.62
N ALA A 439 -59.82 29.99 10.74
CA ALA A 439 -60.98 29.88 9.86
C ALA A 439 -60.69 30.39 8.44
N ARG A 440 -59.88 31.45 8.32
CA ARG A 440 -59.44 31.99 7.04
C ARG A 440 -58.38 31.10 6.37
N ALA A 441 -57.45 30.53 7.15
CA ALA A 441 -56.47 29.56 6.66
C ALA A 441 -57.11 28.30 6.09
N ALA A 442 -58.16 27.79 6.74
CA ALA A 442 -58.90 26.61 6.26
C ALA A 442 -59.58 26.88 4.90
N ARG A 443 -60.15 28.07 4.70
CA ARG A 443 -60.71 28.49 3.40
C ARG A 443 -59.64 28.58 2.30
N LEU A 444 -58.47 29.14 2.63
CA LEU A 444 -57.35 29.23 1.67
C LEU A 444 -56.82 27.85 1.23
N LEU A 445 -56.96 26.84 2.09
CA LEU A 445 -56.57 25.45 1.81
C LEU A 445 -57.71 24.61 1.22
N GLY A 446 -58.92 25.16 1.05
CA GLY A 446 -60.08 24.42 0.57
C GLY A 446 -60.57 23.31 1.52
N ILE A 447 -60.25 23.38 2.82
CA ILE A 447 -60.66 22.38 3.81
C ILE A 447 -61.58 22.97 4.89
N THR A 448 -62.33 22.11 5.58
CA THR A 448 -63.14 22.55 6.71
C THR A 448 -62.27 22.99 7.88
N ARG A 449 -62.74 23.98 8.66
CA ARG A 449 -62.05 24.45 9.88
C ARG A 449 -61.76 23.30 10.84
N THR A 450 -62.69 22.36 10.99
CA THR A 450 -62.54 21.18 11.86
C THR A 450 -61.42 20.26 11.38
N LYS A 451 -61.28 20.05 10.06
CA LYS A 451 -60.20 19.24 9.49
C LYS A 451 -58.83 19.90 9.68
N LEU A 452 -58.74 21.22 9.48
CA LEU A 452 -57.51 21.97 9.77
C LEU A 452 -57.11 21.88 11.26
N LEU A 453 -58.07 22.02 12.18
CA LEU A 453 -57.81 21.91 13.61
C LEU A 453 -57.32 20.50 14.00
N ARG A 454 -57.86 19.46 13.37
CA ARG A 454 -57.40 18.08 13.59
C ARG A 454 -55.96 17.88 13.12
N LEU A 455 -55.62 18.38 11.92
CA LEU A 455 -54.28 18.31 11.36
C LEU A 455 -53.25 19.09 12.22
N LEU A 456 -53.65 20.24 12.76
CA LEU A 456 -52.80 21.00 13.70
C LEU A 456 -52.60 20.28 15.03
N GLY A 457 -53.64 19.62 15.55
CA GLY A 457 -53.54 18.83 16.80
C GLY A 457 -52.80 17.50 16.63
N GLU A 458 -52.78 16.93 15.42
CA GLU A 458 -51.95 15.76 15.08
C GLU A 458 -50.46 16.13 14.98
N ALA A 459 -50.14 17.34 14.50
CA ALA A 459 -48.78 17.87 14.43
C ALA A 459 -48.18 18.27 15.81
N GLU A 460 -49.00 18.56 16.83
CA GLU A 460 -48.55 18.94 18.18
C GLU A 460 -48.32 17.74 19.12
N LYS A 461 -48.73 16.53 18.75
CA LYS A 461 -48.44 15.33 19.56
C LYS A 461 -46.98 14.92 19.36
N PRO A 462 -46.15 14.83 20.42
CA PRO A 462 -44.80 14.30 20.29
C PRO A 462 -44.89 12.84 19.84
N THR A 463 -44.54 12.58 18.58
CA THR A 463 -44.28 11.23 18.08
C THR A 463 -43.21 10.60 18.96
N LYS A 464 -43.60 9.59 19.77
CA LYS A 464 -42.65 8.76 20.52
C LYS A 464 -41.57 8.25 19.55
N PRO A 465 -40.27 8.34 19.90
CA PRO A 465 -39.23 7.84 19.01
C PRO A 465 -39.36 6.32 18.89
N ARG A 466 -39.70 5.84 17.70
CA ARG A 466 -39.51 4.43 17.33
C ARG A 466 -38.00 4.23 17.21
N LYS A 467 -37.48 3.20 17.88
CA LYS A 467 -36.06 2.81 17.83
C LYS A 467 -35.65 2.56 16.37
N THR A 468 -34.98 3.53 15.76
CA THR A 468 -34.17 3.36 14.56
C THR A 468 -32.72 3.39 14.99
N THR A 469 -32.02 2.30 14.73
CA THR A 469 -30.58 2.14 14.82
C THR A 469 -29.86 3.32 14.14
N ALA A 470 -28.95 3.94 14.88
CA ALA A 470 -28.19 5.11 14.43
C ALA A 470 -27.20 4.75 13.30
N PRO A 471 -27.02 5.65 12.31
CA PRO A 471 -25.74 5.87 11.70
C PRO A 471 -25.14 7.21 12.18
N SER A 472 -23.85 7.17 12.51
CA SER A 472 -22.98 8.30 12.88
C SER A 472 -22.76 9.30 11.71
N PRO A 473 -22.25 10.52 11.98
CA PRO A 473 -22.50 11.70 11.14
C PRO A 473 -21.50 11.86 9.99
N GLY A 474 -22.01 12.26 8.82
CA GLY A 474 -21.26 12.76 7.66
C GLY A 474 -21.68 14.19 7.30
N PRO A 475 -20.90 14.93 6.49
CA PRO A 475 -20.90 16.39 6.47
C PRO A 475 -22.14 16.98 5.78
N LYS A 476 -22.60 18.11 6.32
CA LYS A 476 -23.75 18.87 5.82
C LYS A 476 -23.38 19.62 4.54
N ALA A 477 -23.85 19.16 3.38
CA ALA A 477 -23.96 20.00 2.18
C ALA A 477 -25.30 20.72 2.21
N ARG A 478 -25.28 22.05 2.28
CA ARG A 478 -26.47 22.90 2.12
C ARG A 478 -26.74 23.10 0.64
N THR A 479 -27.77 22.46 0.10
CA THR A 479 -28.30 22.79 -1.22
C THR A 479 -29.44 23.80 -1.06
N HIS A 480 -29.14 25.07 -1.34
CA HIS A 480 -30.17 26.09 -1.55
C HIS A 480 -30.79 25.87 -2.93
N LEU A 481 -32.10 25.64 -2.99
CA LEU A 481 -32.87 25.69 -4.24
C LEU A 481 -33.21 27.16 -4.55
N PRO A 482 -32.96 27.69 -5.76
CA PRO A 482 -33.39 29.04 -6.12
C PRO A 482 -34.90 29.08 -6.44
N PRO A 483 -35.56 30.24 -6.38
CA PRO A 483 -36.98 30.37 -6.68
C PRO A 483 -37.23 30.30 -8.19
N LEU A 484 -38.29 29.58 -8.59
CA LEU A 484 -38.81 29.56 -9.95
C LEU A 484 -39.45 30.91 -10.29
N GLU A 485 -38.87 31.65 -11.23
CA GLU A 485 -39.49 32.82 -11.87
C GLU A 485 -40.37 32.37 -13.04
N VAL A 486 -41.58 32.92 -13.10
CA VAL A 486 -42.56 32.68 -14.16
C VAL A 486 -42.32 33.70 -15.28
N PRO A 487 -42.25 33.31 -16.57
CA PRO A 487 -41.97 34.23 -17.67
C PRO A 487 -43.14 35.19 -17.92
N ARG A 488 -42.83 36.45 -18.24
CA ARG A 488 -43.76 37.39 -18.86
C ARG A 488 -43.74 37.21 -20.37
N GLU A 489 -44.91 36.99 -20.96
CA GLU A 489 -45.20 37.06 -22.39
C GLU A 489 -45.05 38.50 -22.90
N GLU A 490 -44.49 38.67 -24.10
CA GLU A 490 -44.86 39.69 -25.10
C GLU A 490 -44.42 39.16 -26.51
N PRO A 491 -45.04 39.64 -27.61
CA PRO A 491 -45.58 38.74 -28.64
C PRO A 491 -44.79 38.66 -29.97
N GLU A 492 -45.09 37.56 -30.68
CA GLU A 492 -45.10 37.29 -32.13
C GLU A 492 -44.18 38.08 -33.09
N GLU A 493 -43.39 37.34 -33.87
CA GLU A 493 -43.51 37.30 -35.34
C GLU A 493 -42.80 36.04 -35.88
N THR A 494 -43.56 35.14 -36.50
CA THR A 494 -43.08 33.96 -37.25
C THR A 494 -43.09 34.25 -38.75
N PRO A 495 -42.26 33.53 -39.52
CA PRO A 495 -42.78 32.98 -40.78
C PRO A 495 -42.57 31.46 -40.91
N ALA A 496 -43.69 30.78 -41.22
CA ALA A 496 -43.95 29.59 -42.05
C ALA A 496 -42.80 28.59 -42.34
N GLU A 497 -42.93 27.33 -41.90
CA GLU A 497 -43.34 26.12 -42.70
C GLU A 497 -42.23 25.65 -43.68
N GLU A 498 -41.79 24.40 -43.72
CA GLU A 498 -42.55 23.16 -43.93
C GLU A 498 -41.86 21.93 -43.26
N LEU A 499 -42.66 20.99 -42.74
CA LEU A 499 -42.25 19.61 -42.42
C LEU A 499 -43.04 18.64 -43.31
N PRO A 500 -42.43 17.59 -43.88
CA PRO A 500 -43.13 16.63 -44.72
C PRO A 500 -43.98 15.63 -43.92
N THR A 501 -45.08 15.23 -44.53
CA THR A 501 -46.16 14.40 -44.01
C THR A 501 -45.85 12.90 -43.97
N PHE A 502 -46.46 12.25 -42.98
CA PHE A 502 -46.62 10.81 -42.80
C PHE A 502 -47.40 10.17 -43.96
N GLU A 503 -46.71 9.54 -44.91
CA GLU A 503 -47.27 8.50 -45.80
C GLU A 503 -46.10 7.82 -46.51
N GLU A 504 -45.52 6.79 -45.86
CA GLU A 504 -44.75 5.69 -46.49
C GLU A 504 -44.34 4.69 -45.37
N LEU A 505 -45.35 4.22 -44.62
CA LEU A 505 -45.27 3.03 -43.77
C LEU A 505 -46.26 2.02 -44.32
N ASP A 506 -46.00 1.50 -45.52
CA ASP A 506 -46.56 0.23 -45.98
C ASP A 506 -45.85 -0.22 -47.27
N ASN A 507 -44.64 -0.75 -47.11
CA ASN A 507 -44.13 -1.78 -48.01
C ASN A 507 -42.89 -2.44 -47.41
N SER A 508 -42.78 -3.75 -47.62
CA SER A 508 -41.68 -4.66 -47.24
C SER A 508 -41.71 -5.27 -45.81
N GLN A 509 -42.89 -5.74 -45.38
CA GLN A 509 -42.98 -7.08 -44.79
C GLN A 509 -43.28 -8.08 -45.91
N GLU A 510 -42.27 -8.47 -46.66
CA GLU A 510 -42.28 -9.64 -47.55
C GLU A 510 -40.82 -9.98 -47.86
N GLU A 511 -40.22 -10.82 -47.01
CA GLU A 511 -39.17 -11.81 -47.33
C GLU A 511 -38.62 -12.39 -46.03
N ALA A 512 -39.38 -13.32 -45.46
CA ALA A 512 -38.88 -14.35 -44.55
C ALA A 512 -39.41 -15.68 -45.08
N ASP A 513 -38.64 -16.33 -45.97
CA ASP A 513 -38.54 -17.80 -46.08
C ASP A 513 -37.79 -18.18 -47.37
N SER A 514 -36.45 -18.24 -47.31
CA SER A 514 -35.66 -19.09 -48.19
C SER A 514 -34.21 -19.12 -47.73
N SER A 515 -33.85 -20.08 -46.87
CA SER A 515 -32.67 -20.95 -47.00
C SER A 515 -32.31 -21.59 -45.66
N GLU A 516 -32.96 -22.74 -45.46
CA GLU A 516 -32.54 -23.84 -44.63
C GLU A 516 -31.22 -24.45 -45.17
N SER A 517 -30.38 -24.95 -44.25
CA SER A 517 -29.42 -26.06 -44.44
C SER A 517 -28.09 -25.85 -45.18
N ALA A 518 -27.08 -26.63 -44.75
CA ALA A 518 -25.69 -26.82 -45.24
C ALA A 518 -24.64 -25.89 -44.58
N LEU A 519 -23.53 -26.31 -43.95
CA LEU A 519 -22.78 -27.58 -43.87
C LEU A 519 -21.77 -27.50 -42.70
N GLU A 520 -21.43 -28.68 -42.17
CA GLU A 520 -20.13 -29.16 -41.62
C GLU A 520 -19.32 -28.35 -40.59
#